data_AF-A0A843CD81-F1
#
_entry.id   AF-A0A843CD81-F1
#
_cell.length_a   1.000
_cell.length_b   1.000
_cell.length_c   1.000
_cell.angle_alpha   90.00
_cell.angle_beta   90.00
_cell.angle_gamma   90.00
#
_symmetry.space_group_name_H-M   'P 1'
#
loop_
_entity.id
_entity.type
_entity.pdbx_description
1 polymer ?
#
loop_
_entity_poly.entity_id
_entity_poly.type
_entity_poly.pdbx_seq_one_letter_code
_entity_poly.pdbx_strand_id
1 'polypeptide(L)'
;MTNRIEKVKNMDSHRKTAISVGILFITATVAYSLGVIFLDPILGGSDYLTKVSENENQVIIGALLVLIDAVAVAGIGIVIYPILKKHNETLALGYAGARIVESVLFI
;
A
#
# COMPACT_ATOMS: atom_id res chain seq x y z
N MET A 1 -25.10 28.95 12.30
CA MET A 1 -25.58 27.89 11.37
C MET A 1 -24.44 27.32 10.52
N THR A 2 -23.59 28.16 9.92
CA THR A 2 -22.41 27.80 9.11
C THR A 2 -21.45 26.79 9.76
N ASN A 3 -21.17 26.94 11.06
CA ASN A 3 -20.22 26.09 11.78
C ASN A 3 -20.68 24.61 11.92
N ARG A 4 -22.00 24.34 11.86
CA ARG A 4 -22.55 22.97 11.87
C ARG A 4 -22.43 22.30 10.50
N ILE A 5 -22.68 23.06 9.42
CA ILE A 5 -22.62 22.56 8.04
C ILE A 5 -21.17 22.18 7.69
N GLU A 6 -20.21 23.00 8.11
CA GLU A 6 -18.78 22.74 7.90
C GLU A 6 -18.29 21.51 8.68
N LYS A 7 -18.79 21.29 9.90
CA LYS A 7 -18.49 20.10 10.70
C LYS A 7 -19.01 18.82 10.05
N VAL A 8 -20.24 18.83 9.52
CA VAL A 8 -20.86 17.68 8.84
C VAL A 8 -20.12 17.34 7.55
N LYS A 9 -19.81 18.36 6.72
CA LYS A 9 -19.01 18.17 5.49
C LYS A 9 -17.63 17.57 5.78
N ASN A 10 -16.98 18.02 6.85
CA ASN A 10 -15.70 17.48 7.29
C ASN A 10 -15.83 16.02 7.77
N MET A 11 -16.86 15.67 8.54
CA MET A 11 -17.08 14.28 8.99
C MET A 11 -17.25 13.31 7.82
N ASP A 12 -18.02 13.69 6.79
CA ASP A 12 -18.16 12.87 5.58
C ASP A 12 -16.84 12.72 4.82
N SER A 13 -16.02 13.78 4.76
CA SER A 13 -14.71 13.71 4.12
C SER A 13 -13.76 12.76 4.86
N HIS A 14 -13.69 12.83 6.20
CA HIS A 14 -12.84 11.93 6.97
C HIS A 14 -13.30 10.48 6.85
N ARG A 15 -14.61 10.23 6.80
CA ARG A 15 -15.16 8.89 6.57
C ARG A 15 -14.76 8.33 5.22
N LYS A 16 -14.82 9.13 4.16
CA LYS A 16 -14.36 8.72 2.82
C LYS A 16 -12.88 8.39 2.81
N THR A 17 -12.03 9.24 3.40
CA THR A 17 -10.59 8.97 3.51
C THR A 17 -10.32 7.70 4.32
N ALA A 18 -11.01 7.48 5.44
CA ALA A 18 -10.85 6.28 6.25
C ALA A 18 -11.22 5.00 5.47
N ILE A 19 -12.29 5.05 4.68
CA ILE A 19 -12.69 3.93 3.79
C ILE A 19 -11.61 3.70 2.72
N SER A 20 -11.12 4.75 2.05
CA SER A 20 -10.07 4.62 1.04
C SER A 20 -8.79 4.03 1.61
N VAL A 21 -8.34 4.50 2.79
CA VAL A 21 -7.18 3.95 3.50
C VAL A 21 -7.39 2.48 3.85
N GLY A 22 -8.58 2.13 4.37
CA GLY A 22 -8.92 0.75 4.71
C GLY A 22 -8.89 -0.19 3.50
N ILE A 23 -9.45 0.25 2.36
CA ILE A 23 -9.40 -0.51 1.10
C ILE A 23 -7.96 -0.72 0.66
N LEU A 24 -7.15 0.35 0.61
CA LEU A 24 -5.74 0.24 0.22
C LEU A 24 -4.96 -0.69 1.15
N PHE A 25 -5.21 -0.63 2.46
CA PHE A 25 -4.55 -1.50 3.43
C PHE A 25 -4.90 -2.98 3.24
N ILE A 26 -6.18 -3.29 3.00
CA ILE A 26 -6.61 -4.67 2.71
C ILE A 26 -6.01 -5.15 1.38
N THR A 27 -6.04 -4.31 0.34
CA THR A 27 -5.46 -4.64 -0.97
C THR A 27 -3.97 -4.93 -0.85
N ALA A 28 -3.20 -4.07 -0.17
CA ALA A 28 -1.78 -4.26 0.12
C ALA A 28 -1.54 -5.63 0.80
N THR A 29 -2.22 -5.87 1.92
CA THR A 29 -2.07 -7.11 2.71
C THR A 29 -2.35 -8.37 1.88
N VAL A 30 -3.43 -8.37 1.10
CA VAL A 30 -3.81 -9.52 0.28
C VAL A 30 -2.85 -9.69 -0.89
N ALA A 31 -2.49 -8.60 -1.59
CA ALA A 31 -1.60 -8.64 -2.73
C ALA A 31 -0.22 -9.16 -2.33
N TYR A 32 0.37 -8.61 -1.27
CA TYR A 32 1.67 -9.07 -0.75
C TYR A 32 1.63 -10.53 -0.34
N SER A 33 0.63 -10.94 0.46
CA SER A 33 0.51 -12.33 0.92
C SER A 33 0.43 -13.32 -0.24
N LEU A 34 -0.35 -12.99 -1.28
CA LEU A 34 -0.44 -13.82 -2.48
C LEU A 34 0.86 -13.77 -3.30
N GLY A 35 1.51 -12.60 -3.43
CA GLY A 35 2.77 -12.45 -4.14
C GLY A 35 3.86 -13.34 -3.56
N VAL A 36 4.01 -13.34 -2.24
CA VAL A 36 4.94 -14.19 -1.49
C VAL A 36 4.65 -15.68 -1.72
N ILE A 37 3.38 -16.11 -1.65
CA ILE A 37 2.98 -17.50 -1.93
C ILE A 37 3.40 -17.94 -3.34
N PHE A 38 3.33 -17.04 -4.32
CA PHE A 38 3.70 -17.35 -5.71
C PHE A 38 5.22 -17.33 -5.94
N LEU A 39 5.95 -16.41 -5.28
CA LEU A 39 7.37 -16.17 -5.54
C LEU A 39 8.30 -17.02 -4.66
N ASP A 40 7.99 -17.21 -3.37
CA ASP A 40 8.87 -17.88 -2.41
C ASP A 40 9.32 -19.28 -2.86
N PRO A 41 8.44 -20.16 -3.39
CA PRO A 41 8.85 -21.50 -3.83
C PRO A 41 9.86 -21.47 -4.99
N ILE A 42 9.87 -20.39 -5.77
CA ILE A 42 10.72 -20.21 -6.95
C ILE A 42 12.03 -19.53 -6.54
N LEU A 43 11.96 -18.47 -5.76
CA LEU A 43 13.10 -17.60 -5.43
C LEU A 43 13.93 -18.09 -4.24
N GLY A 44 13.41 -19.03 -3.44
CA GLY A 44 14.09 -19.51 -2.22
C GLY A 44 15.22 -20.54 -2.45
N GLY A 45 15.43 -21.03 -3.67
CA GLY A 45 16.42 -22.06 -4.00
C GLY A 45 17.70 -21.52 -4.66
N SER A 46 18.79 -22.28 -4.59
CA SER A 46 20.04 -21.95 -5.31
C SER A 46 19.91 -22.07 -6.84
N ASP A 47 18.88 -22.74 -7.31
CA ASP A 47 18.52 -23.00 -8.71
C ASP A 47 17.43 -22.05 -9.24
N TYR A 48 17.21 -20.90 -8.58
CA TYR A 48 16.10 -19.98 -8.88
C TYR A 48 16.06 -19.51 -10.35
N LEU A 49 17.22 -19.30 -11.01
CA LEU A 49 17.26 -18.85 -12.41
C LEU A 49 16.60 -19.88 -13.36
N THR A 50 16.84 -21.17 -13.11
CA THR A 50 16.21 -22.25 -13.88
C THR A 50 14.72 -22.33 -13.56
N LYS A 51 14.35 -22.28 -12.28
CA LYS A 51 12.94 -22.32 -11.85
C LYS A 51 12.12 -21.14 -12.35
N VAL A 52 12.70 -19.95 -12.45
CA VAL A 52 12.05 -18.77 -13.04
C VAL A 52 11.72 -19.03 -14.51
N SER A 53 12.65 -19.60 -15.27
CA SER A 53 12.42 -19.93 -16.69
C SER A 53 11.35 -21.00 -16.88
N GLU A 54 11.24 -21.96 -15.95
CA GLU A 54 10.24 -23.03 -16.01
C GLU A 54 8.84 -22.57 -15.56
N ASN A 55 8.75 -21.51 -14.75
CA ASN A 55 7.52 -21.05 -14.11
C ASN A 55 7.20 -19.57 -14.43
N GLU A 56 7.50 -19.13 -15.66
CA GLU A 56 7.43 -17.72 -16.08
C GLU A 56 6.11 -17.03 -15.70
N ASN A 57 4.96 -17.66 -16.01
CA ASN A 57 3.64 -17.09 -15.69
C ASN A 57 3.43 -16.90 -14.18
N GLN A 58 3.91 -17.84 -13.35
CA GLN A 58 3.79 -17.75 -11.90
C GLN A 58 4.62 -16.58 -11.36
N VAL A 59 5.83 -16.40 -11.89
CA VAL A 59 6.71 -15.26 -11.54
C VAL A 59 6.08 -13.93 -11.96
N ILE A 60 5.52 -13.85 -13.17
CA ILE A 60 4.84 -12.64 -13.65
C ILE A 60 3.67 -12.27 -12.72
N ILE A 61 2.82 -13.24 -12.36
CA ILE A 61 1.69 -13.01 -11.45
C ILE A 61 2.18 -12.54 -10.07
N GLY A 62 3.18 -13.22 -9.50
CA GLY A 62 3.77 -12.86 -8.22
C GLY A 62 4.37 -11.45 -8.21
N ALA A 63 5.12 -11.10 -9.26
CA ALA A 63 5.70 -9.77 -9.41
C ALA A 63 4.64 -8.67 -9.57
N LEU A 64 3.57 -8.93 -10.32
CA LEU A 64 2.45 -8.00 -10.46
C LEU A 64 1.73 -7.77 -9.12
N LEU A 65 1.57 -8.82 -8.31
CA LEU A 65 0.98 -8.71 -6.96
C LEU A 65 1.85 -7.85 -6.03
N VAL A 66 3.16 -8.05 -6.06
CA VAL A 66 4.15 -7.22 -5.34
C VAL A 66 4.09 -5.75 -5.79
N LEU A 67 3.93 -5.49 -7.09
CA LEU A 67 3.76 -4.11 -7.59
C LEU A 67 2.43 -3.47 -7.15
N ILE A 68 1.35 -4.25 -7.09
CA ILE A 68 0.06 -3.76 -6.59
C ILE A 68 0.18 -3.38 -5.11
N ASP A 69 0.87 -4.20 -4.31
CA ASP A 69 1.16 -3.89 -2.92
C ASP A 69 1.94 -2.58 -2.78
N ALA A 70 3.02 -2.40 -3.56
CA ALA A 70 3.82 -1.16 -3.56
C ALA A 70 2.98 0.09 -3.81
N VAL A 71 2.14 0.07 -4.85
CA VAL A 71 1.24 1.18 -5.16
C VAL A 71 0.23 1.40 -4.04
N ALA A 72 -0.32 0.34 -3.47
CA ALA A 72 -1.29 0.43 -2.38
C ALA A 72 -0.66 1.04 -1.11
N VAL A 73 0.53 0.59 -0.70
CA VAL A 73 1.28 1.09 0.46
C VAL A 73 1.64 2.57 0.29
N ALA A 74 2.19 2.96 -0.86
CA ALA A 74 2.46 4.37 -1.16
C ALA A 74 1.16 5.20 -1.14
N GLY A 75 0.08 4.66 -1.71
CA GLY A 75 -1.24 5.27 -1.71
C GLY A 75 -1.78 5.56 -0.31
N ILE A 76 -1.57 4.65 0.66
CA ILE A 76 -1.98 4.86 2.07
C ILE A 76 -1.32 6.13 2.63
N GLY A 77 -0.01 6.28 2.43
CA GLY A 77 0.75 7.46 2.86
C GLY A 77 0.18 8.76 2.30
N ILE A 78 -0.10 8.77 1.00
CA ILE A 78 -0.62 9.95 0.29
C ILE A 78 -2.05 10.29 0.74
N VAL A 79 -2.94 9.30 0.82
CA VAL A 79 -4.36 9.52 1.11
C VAL A 79 -4.60 9.97 2.54
N ILE A 80 -3.82 9.49 3.51
CA ILE A 80 -3.98 9.87 4.92
C ILE A 80 -3.33 11.23 5.26
N TYR A 81 -2.41 11.72 4.42
CA TYR A 81 -1.63 12.93 4.65
C TYR A 81 -2.47 14.16 5.08
N PRO A 82 -3.59 14.51 4.41
CA PRO A 82 -4.39 15.68 4.78
C PRO A 82 -5.02 15.59 6.17
N ILE A 83 -5.21 14.37 6.70
CA ILE A 83 -5.72 14.14 8.05
C ILE A 83 -4.59 14.33 9.07
N LEU A 84 -3.43 13.71 8.83
CA LEU A 84 -2.29 13.78 9.74
C LEU A 84 -1.73 15.21 9.81
N LYS A 85 -1.68 15.93 8.68
CA LYS A 85 -1.20 17.32 8.62
C LYS A 85 -1.95 18.26 9.56
N LYS A 86 -3.25 18.00 9.84
CA LYS A 86 -4.04 18.81 10.80
C LYS A 86 -3.56 18.68 12.24
N HIS A 87 -2.81 17.63 12.56
CA HIS A 87 -2.32 17.32 13.91
C HIS A 87 -0.83 17.68 14.05
N ASN A 88 0.00 17.26 13.09
CA ASN A 88 1.41 17.63 13.03
C ASN A 88 1.92 17.45 11.59
N GLU A 89 2.33 18.55 10.95
CA GLU A 89 2.76 18.52 9.54
C GLU A 89 4.09 17.79 9.33
N THR A 90 5.06 17.94 10.24
CA THR A 90 6.36 17.25 10.15
C THR A 90 6.18 15.74 10.25
N LEU A 91 5.39 15.26 11.21
CA LEU A 91 5.10 13.82 11.35
C LEU A 91 4.26 13.29 10.19
N ALA A 92 3.34 14.09 9.65
CA ALA A 92 2.56 13.70 8.49
C ALA A 92 3.43 13.49 7.24
N LEU A 93 4.36 14.41 6.97
CA LEU A 93 5.34 14.27 5.90
C LEU A 93 6.27 13.08 6.13
N GLY A 94 6.74 12.89 7.37
CA GLY A 94 7.54 11.73 7.76
C GLY A 94 6.82 10.40 7.50
N TYR A 95 5.54 10.30 7.86
CA TYR A 95 4.73 9.11 7.60
C TYR A 95 4.53 8.85 6.10
N ALA A 96 4.16 9.87 5.32
CA ALA A 96 3.96 9.71 3.88
C ALA A 96 5.27 9.32 3.18
N GLY A 97 6.39 9.96 3.54
CA GLY A 97 7.72 9.62 3.05
C GLY A 97 8.12 8.20 3.42
N ALA A 98 7.91 7.78 4.68
CA ALA A 98 8.21 6.42 5.12
C ALA A 98 7.42 5.36 4.33
N ARG A 99 6.12 5.58 4.06
CA ARG A 99 5.32 4.67 3.23
C ARG A 99 5.79 4.58 1.78
N ILE A 100 6.24 5.68 1.19
CA ILE A 100 6.82 5.68 -0.16
C ILE A 100 8.16 4.93 -0.16
N VAL A 101 9.01 5.17 0.84
CA VAL A 101 10.30 4.45 0.96
C VAL A 101 10.06 2.95 1.18
N GLU A 102 9.13 2.58 2.06
CA GLU A 102 8.67 1.19 2.27
C GLU A 102 8.27 0.53 0.96
N SER A 103 7.47 1.21 0.14
CA SER A 103 6.99 0.67 -1.13
C SER A 103 8.08 0.38 -2.17
N VAL A 104 9.29 0.91 -1.98
CA VAL A 104 10.41 0.74 -2.91
C VAL A 104 11.48 -0.20 -2.35
N LEU A 105 11.69 -0.17 -1.03
CA LEU A 105 12.83 -0.84 -0.39
C LEU A 105 12.49 -2.11 0.38
N PHE A 106 11.25 -2.25 0.86
CA PHE A 106 10.90 -3.25 1.89
C PHE A 106 9.72 -4.15 1.49
N ILE A 107 9.38 -4.19 0.21
CA ILE A 107 8.44 -5.15 -0.39
C ILE A 107 9.22 -6.29 -1.04
#